data_AF-A0A960R6E5-F1
#
_entry.id   AF-A0A960R6E5-F1
#
_cell.length_a   1.000
_cell.length_b   1.000
_cell.length_c   1.000
_cell.angle_alpha   90.00
_cell.angle_beta   90.00
_cell.angle_gamma   90.00
#
_symmetry.space_group_name_H-M   'P 1'
#
loop_
_entity.id
_entity.type
_entity.pdbx_description
1 polymer ?
#
loop_
_entity_poly.entity_id
_entity_poly.type
_entity_poly.pdbx_seq_one_letter_code
_entity_poly.pdbx_strand_id
1 'polypeptide(L)'
;APSIQRWPLPFQEEALRLSKVRFLDRGDAGSPGPVAEPAWPQVFGNTPELGNRPRLALANWLTDPERNPLTARVWVNRIWQGYFGRGLVVTSGDFGTQGEAPSHPELLDWLASELIDSGWSTKHIHRLILRSNTFRQSTLFSASNANQDPDNAALWRWPTHRLEAEAIRDSILAVSGELDSTSGGPSVPLARADSSHRRSLYLQQKRDNLPHQQMLFDSANAVTSCARRRISTVALQPLWLLNSEFMQAMSTSLANRAKGGDAREQAERLVFLGLGRKAETDERAELESLINASSLEDAAAVVLNTNEFLYVP
;
A
#
# COMPACT_ATOMS: atom_id res chain seq x y z
N ALA A 1 4.33 36.85 -18.29
CA ALA A 1 4.35 35.83 -19.35
C ALA A 1 4.32 34.47 -18.68
N PRO A 2 3.31 33.62 -18.92
CA PRO A 2 3.25 32.33 -18.26
C PRO A 2 4.33 31.43 -18.88
N SER A 3 5.22 30.96 -18.02
CA SER A 3 6.23 29.94 -18.34
C SER A 3 5.54 28.75 -18.98
N ILE A 4 5.92 28.47 -20.22
CA ILE A 4 5.46 27.35 -21.03
C ILE A 4 5.63 26.07 -20.21
N GLN A 5 4.52 25.56 -19.69
CA GLN A 5 4.41 24.20 -19.17
C GLN A 5 4.83 23.29 -20.33
N ARG A 6 5.95 22.59 -20.16
CA ARG A 6 6.37 21.55 -21.10
C ARG A 6 5.21 20.55 -21.19
N TRP A 7 4.64 20.47 -22.39
CA TRP A 7 3.69 19.43 -22.78
C TRP A 7 4.23 18.07 -22.32
N PRO A 8 3.40 17.15 -21.79
CA PRO A 8 3.83 15.76 -21.75
C PRO A 8 4.24 15.41 -23.17
N LEU A 9 5.51 15.00 -23.36
CA LEU A 9 5.97 14.57 -24.68
C LEU A 9 4.94 13.57 -25.18
N PRO A 10 4.29 13.80 -26.34
CA PRO A 10 3.38 12.82 -26.89
C PRO A 10 4.15 11.50 -26.95
N PHE A 11 3.56 10.43 -26.43
CA PHE A 11 4.18 9.10 -26.46
C PHE A 11 4.29 8.67 -27.93
N GLN A 12 5.41 9.05 -28.55
CA GLN A 12 5.78 8.73 -29.92
C GLN A 12 6.86 7.67 -29.83
N GLU A 13 6.46 6.41 -29.85
CA GLU A 13 7.35 5.27 -29.63
C GLU A 13 8.57 5.28 -30.57
N GLU A 14 8.36 5.61 -31.85
CA GLU A 14 9.43 5.71 -32.85
C GLU A 14 10.43 6.83 -32.52
N ALA A 15 9.93 8.01 -32.13
CA ALA A 15 10.77 9.14 -31.74
C ALA A 15 11.56 8.82 -30.46
N LEU A 16 10.95 8.13 -29.49
CA LEU A 16 11.61 7.70 -28.26
C LEU A 16 12.70 6.64 -28.53
N ARG A 17 12.47 5.70 -29.45
CA ARG A 17 13.48 4.70 -29.86
C ARG A 17 14.70 5.33 -30.51
N LEU A 18 14.52 6.42 -31.26
CA LEU A 18 15.62 7.15 -31.91
C LEU A 18 16.27 8.20 -31.01
N SER A 19 15.62 8.54 -29.89
CA SER A 19 16.12 9.56 -28.97
C SER A 19 17.40 9.11 -28.25
N LYS A 20 18.45 9.91 -28.35
CA LYS A 20 19.71 9.69 -27.62
C LYS A 20 19.65 10.43 -26.29
N VAL A 21 19.89 9.71 -25.19
CA VAL A 21 20.03 10.32 -23.87
C VAL A 21 21.36 11.07 -23.84
N ARG A 22 21.37 12.29 -23.30
CA ARG A 22 22.58 13.13 -23.19
C ARG A 22 22.76 13.58 -21.76
N PHE A 23 24.01 13.69 -21.33
CA PHE A 23 24.35 14.43 -20.13
C PHE A 23 24.02 15.91 -20.37
N LEU A 24 23.39 16.55 -19.40
CA LEU A 24 23.04 17.96 -19.48
C LEU A 24 24.09 18.77 -18.72
N ASP A 25 24.62 19.80 -19.36
CA ASP A 25 25.61 20.67 -18.72
C ASP A 25 24.94 21.40 -17.55
N ARG A 26 25.36 21.07 -16.32
CA ARG A 26 24.73 21.57 -15.08
C ARG A 26 23.22 21.32 -14.99
N GLY A 27 22.70 20.31 -15.69
CA GLY A 27 21.27 19.97 -15.67
C GLY A 27 20.39 20.83 -16.57
N ASP A 28 20.94 21.73 -17.38
CA ASP A 28 20.18 22.55 -18.31
C ASP A 28 19.76 21.75 -19.55
N ALA A 29 18.46 21.63 -19.78
CA ALA A 29 17.90 20.93 -20.93
C ALA A 29 18.18 21.64 -22.28
N GLY A 30 18.48 22.94 -22.27
CA GLY A 30 18.87 23.69 -23.45
C GLY A 30 20.32 23.48 -23.87
N SER A 31 21.15 22.90 -22.98
CA SER A 31 22.58 22.72 -23.16
C SER A 31 22.94 21.22 -23.13
N PRO A 32 22.62 20.47 -24.21
CA PRO A 32 22.89 19.05 -24.28
C PRO A 32 24.38 18.78 -24.47
N GLY A 33 24.99 18.11 -23.49
CA GLY A 33 26.37 17.64 -23.52
C GLY A 33 26.52 16.30 -24.26
N PRO A 34 27.54 15.48 -23.88
CA PRO A 34 27.83 14.22 -24.56
C PRO A 34 26.70 13.21 -24.42
N VAL A 35 26.61 12.31 -25.40
CA VAL A 35 25.64 11.21 -25.39
C VAL A 35 25.97 10.26 -24.25
N ALA A 36 24.95 9.91 -23.45
CA ALA A 36 25.04 8.92 -22.40
C ALA A 36 24.74 7.53 -23.01
N GLU A 37 25.78 6.72 -23.16
CA GLU A 37 25.64 5.34 -23.60
C GLU A 37 25.27 4.42 -22.41
N PRO A 38 24.51 3.34 -22.63
CA PRO A 38 24.25 2.35 -21.59
C PRO A 38 25.56 1.79 -21.03
N ALA A 39 25.71 1.83 -19.71
CA ALA A 39 26.90 1.35 -19.01
C ALA A 39 26.53 0.49 -17.81
N TRP A 40 27.48 -0.34 -17.38
CA TRP A 40 27.35 -1.14 -16.17
C TRP A 40 27.64 -0.29 -14.93
N PRO A 41 26.81 -0.38 -13.87
CA PRO A 41 27.12 0.28 -12.62
C PRO A 41 28.40 -0.30 -12.00
N GLN A 42 29.45 0.53 -11.92
CA GLN A 42 30.77 0.11 -11.42
C GLN A 42 30.75 -0.41 -9.97
N VAL A 43 29.74 -0.02 -9.19
CA VAL A 43 29.53 -0.52 -7.82
C VAL A 43 29.29 -2.03 -7.76
N PHE A 44 28.82 -2.65 -8.84
CA PHE A 44 28.63 -4.10 -8.92
C PHE A 44 29.91 -4.86 -9.32
N GLY A 45 31.05 -4.16 -9.41
CA GLY A 45 32.33 -4.73 -9.79
C GLY A 45 32.53 -4.79 -11.30
N ASN A 46 33.10 -5.91 -11.77
CA ASN A 46 33.52 -6.05 -13.16
C ASN A 46 32.32 -6.01 -14.12
N THR A 47 32.43 -5.20 -15.16
CA THR A 47 31.43 -5.09 -16.23
C THR A 47 31.40 -6.40 -17.03
N PRO A 48 30.29 -7.14 -17.05
CA PRO A 48 30.13 -8.29 -17.93
C PRO A 48 29.99 -7.82 -19.40
N GLU A 49 30.13 -8.73 -20.35
CA GLU A 49 29.79 -8.43 -21.74
C GLU A 49 28.28 -8.14 -21.86
N LEU A 50 27.94 -6.86 -22.06
CA LEU A 50 26.54 -6.41 -22.09
C LEU A 50 25.83 -6.71 -23.43
N GLY A 51 26.61 -6.97 -24.48
CA GLY A 51 26.12 -7.18 -25.84
C GLY A 51 25.17 -6.08 -26.32
N ASN A 52 24.25 -6.44 -27.21
CA ASN A 52 23.24 -5.52 -27.76
C ASN A 52 22.02 -5.34 -26.84
N ARG A 53 21.99 -5.95 -25.64
CA ARG A 53 20.85 -5.91 -24.71
C ARG A 53 21.31 -5.64 -23.27
N PRO A 54 21.88 -4.45 -22.99
CA PRO A 54 22.45 -4.13 -21.68
C PRO A 54 21.44 -4.21 -20.52
N ARG A 55 20.17 -3.85 -20.77
CA ARG A 55 19.10 -3.97 -19.75
C ARG A 55 18.78 -5.41 -19.39
N LEU A 56 18.81 -6.33 -20.37
CA LEU A 56 18.58 -7.75 -20.13
C LEU A 56 19.76 -8.37 -19.38
N ALA A 57 20.99 -7.99 -19.73
CA ALA A 57 22.18 -8.42 -19.00
C ALA A 57 22.12 -8.02 -17.52
N LEU A 58 21.70 -6.78 -17.21
CA LEU A 58 21.50 -6.32 -15.84
C LEU A 58 20.36 -7.08 -15.14
N ALA A 59 19.23 -7.31 -15.81
CA ALA A 59 18.12 -8.06 -15.24
C ALA A 59 18.55 -9.49 -14.88
N ASN A 60 19.25 -10.18 -15.78
CA ASN A 60 19.75 -11.54 -15.54
C ASN A 60 20.72 -11.58 -14.35
N TRP A 61 21.64 -10.62 -14.24
CA TRP A 61 22.55 -10.54 -13.10
C TRP A 61 21.81 -10.25 -11.78
N LEU A 62 20.81 -9.37 -11.80
CA LEU A 62 20.01 -9.06 -10.61
C LEU A 62 19.28 -10.28 -10.07
N THR A 63 18.85 -11.20 -10.94
CA THR A 63 18.12 -12.42 -10.59
C THR A 63 19.01 -13.67 -10.56
N ASP A 64 20.33 -13.53 -10.68
CA ASP A 64 21.26 -14.65 -10.64
C ASP A 64 21.47 -15.08 -9.19
N PRO A 65 21.03 -16.30 -8.80
CA PRO A 65 21.10 -16.74 -7.41
C PRO A 65 22.53 -17.01 -6.93
N GLU A 66 23.46 -17.34 -7.83
CA GLU A 66 24.85 -17.60 -7.49
C GLU A 66 25.63 -16.29 -7.30
N ARG A 67 25.33 -15.30 -8.14
CA ARG A 67 26.05 -14.01 -8.15
C ARG A 67 25.44 -12.97 -7.23
N ASN A 68 24.12 -13.00 -7.01
CA ASN A 68 23.40 -11.99 -6.24
C ASN A 68 22.23 -12.60 -5.43
N PRO A 69 22.48 -13.03 -4.19
CA PRO A 69 21.42 -13.56 -3.31
C PRO A 69 20.51 -12.47 -2.74
N LEU A 70 20.89 -11.18 -2.83
CA LEU A 70 20.18 -10.10 -2.14
C LEU A 70 18.80 -9.83 -2.72
N THR A 71 18.63 -9.96 -4.04
CA THR A 71 17.34 -9.67 -4.70
C THR A 71 16.22 -10.55 -4.15
N ALA A 72 16.47 -11.85 -3.98
CA ALA A 72 15.49 -12.77 -3.42
C ALA A 72 15.18 -12.42 -1.96
N ARG A 73 16.20 -12.19 -1.13
CA ARG A 73 16.05 -11.79 0.30
C ARG A 73 15.24 -10.50 0.46
N VAL A 74 15.55 -9.48 -0.33
CA VAL A 74 14.82 -8.20 -0.32
C VAL A 74 13.36 -8.41 -0.75
N TRP A 75 13.12 -9.22 -1.78
CA TRP A 75 11.77 -9.45 -2.28
C TRP A 75 10.90 -10.20 -1.27
N VAL A 76 11.39 -11.31 -0.70
CA VAL A 76 10.62 -12.06 0.31
C VAL A 76 10.41 -11.25 1.58
N ASN A 77 11.38 -10.41 1.98
CA ASN A 77 11.21 -9.49 3.10
C ASN A 77 10.11 -8.46 2.86
N ARG A 78 9.98 -7.95 1.63
CA ARG A 78 8.88 -7.04 1.25
C ARG A 78 7.53 -7.75 1.24
N ILE A 79 7.46 -8.98 0.75
CA ILE A 79 6.23 -9.79 0.83
C ILE A 79 5.83 -10.00 2.30
N TRP A 80 6.80 -10.38 3.14
CA TRP A 80 6.58 -10.57 4.58
C TRP A 80 6.10 -9.28 5.25
N GLN A 81 6.78 -8.17 5.00
CA GLN A 81 6.39 -6.84 5.48
C GLN A 81 4.97 -6.48 5.04
N GLY A 82 4.55 -6.85 3.82
CA GLY A 82 3.21 -6.56 3.33
C GLY A 82 2.10 -7.24 4.14
N TYR A 83 2.37 -8.39 4.75
CA TYR A 83 1.40 -9.09 5.60
C TYR A 83 1.46 -8.64 7.06
N PHE A 84 2.67 -8.51 7.61
CA PHE A 84 2.87 -8.28 9.04
C PHE A 84 3.18 -6.81 9.40
N GLY A 85 3.18 -5.90 8.42
CA GLY A 85 3.53 -4.47 8.57
C GLY A 85 5.02 -4.19 8.87
N ARG A 86 5.79 -5.23 9.22
CA ARG A 86 7.21 -5.21 9.56
C ARG A 86 7.92 -6.37 8.85
N GLY A 87 9.01 -6.07 8.15
CA GLY A 87 9.87 -7.09 7.55
C GLY A 87 10.66 -7.88 8.59
N LEU A 88 11.15 -9.05 8.21
CA LEU A 88 12.16 -9.80 8.97
C LEU A 88 13.44 -8.95 9.15
N VAL A 89 13.81 -8.20 8.11
CA VAL A 89 14.74 -7.07 8.20
C VAL A 89 13.91 -5.80 8.25
N VAL A 90 14.03 -5.02 9.32
CA VAL A 90 13.23 -3.80 9.54
C VAL A 90 13.58 -2.72 8.52
N THR A 91 14.85 -2.62 8.15
CA THR A 91 15.38 -1.71 7.13
C THR A 91 15.17 -2.26 5.73
N SER A 92 13.91 -2.36 5.26
CA SER A 92 13.59 -2.97 3.96
C SER A 92 14.23 -2.29 2.73
N GLY A 93 14.79 -1.09 2.89
CA GLY A 93 15.55 -0.37 1.87
C GLY A 93 17.07 -0.55 1.95
N ASP A 94 17.59 -1.15 3.02
CA ASP A 94 19.03 -1.32 3.27
C ASP A 94 19.31 -2.69 3.90
N PHE A 95 19.86 -3.60 3.09
CA PHE A 95 20.35 -4.92 3.48
C PHE A 95 21.89 -4.95 3.63
N GLY A 96 22.52 -3.78 3.54
CA GLY A 96 23.97 -3.63 3.67
C GLY A 96 24.41 -3.48 5.13
N THR A 97 25.62 -2.98 5.32
CA THR A 97 26.26 -2.86 6.65
C THR A 97 25.62 -1.80 7.55
N GLN A 98 24.76 -0.95 7.01
CA GLN A 98 24.02 0.08 7.75
C GLN A 98 22.58 -0.34 8.06
N GLY A 99 22.15 -1.50 7.55
CA GLY A 99 20.85 -2.09 7.84
C GLY A 99 20.83 -2.85 9.17
N GLU A 100 19.63 -3.09 9.69
CA GLU A 100 19.45 -3.94 10.86
C GLU A 100 19.58 -5.43 10.49
N ALA A 101 20.05 -6.24 11.45
CA ALA A 101 20.09 -7.68 11.27
C ALA A 101 18.66 -8.27 11.19
N PRO A 102 18.46 -9.35 10.39
CA PRO A 102 17.17 -10.03 10.34
C PRO A 102 16.81 -10.61 11.72
N SER A 103 15.54 -10.49 12.11
CA SER A 103 15.04 -11.12 13.34
C SER A 103 15.12 -12.65 13.27
N HIS A 104 14.88 -13.23 12.08
CA HIS A 104 14.94 -14.66 11.81
C HIS A 104 15.76 -14.92 10.53
N PRO A 105 17.10 -14.97 10.63
CA PRO A 105 17.98 -15.13 9.46
C PRO A 105 17.70 -16.43 8.68
N GLU A 106 17.55 -17.55 9.39
CA GLU A 106 17.30 -18.85 8.75
C GLU A 106 15.97 -18.88 7.98
N LEU A 107 14.93 -18.26 8.51
CA LEU A 107 13.64 -18.14 7.84
C LEU A 107 13.73 -17.27 6.58
N LEU A 108 14.43 -16.13 6.68
CA LEU A 108 14.65 -15.24 5.54
C LEU A 108 15.39 -15.95 4.41
N ASP A 109 16.46 -16.66 4.76
CA ASP A 109 17.29 -17.37 3.80
C ASP A 109 16.53 -18.56 3.19
N TRP A 110 15.75 -19.29 4.00
CA TRP A 110 14.87 -20.36 3.52
C TRP A 110 13.82 -19.84 2.52
N LEU A 111 13.11 -18.75 2.86
CA LEU A 111 12.12 -18.15 1.95
C LEU A 111 12.76 -17.65 0.65
N ALA A 112 13.96 -17.08 0.73
CA ALA A 112 14.70 -16.60 -0.43
C ALA A 112 15.12 -17.75 -1.36
N SER A 113 15.63 -18.85 -0.79
CA SER A 113 15.93 -20.07 -1.55
C SER A 113 14.66 -20.65 -2.19
N GLU A 114 13.56 -20.76 -1.45
CA GLU A 114 12.28 -21.28 -1.96
C GLU A 114 11.73 -20.42 -3.11
N LEU A 115 11.94 -19.10 -3.07
CA LEU A 115 11.55 -18.21 -4.16
C LEU A 115 12.34 -18.54 -5.43
N ILE A 116 13.65 -18.77 -5.31
CA ILE A 116 14.52 -19.12 -6.44
C ILE A 116 14.12 -20.50 -6.99
N ASP A 117 14.00 -21.50 -6.12
CA ASP A 117 13.71 -22.90 -6.48
C ASP A 117 12.33 -23.07 -7.11
N SER A 118 11.35 -22.24 -6.70
CA SER A 118 10.02 -22.20 -7.31
C SER A 118 9.93 -21.40 -8.62
N GLY A 119 11.07 -20.96 -9.17
CA GLY A 119 11.12 -20.19 -10.42
C GLY A 119 10.63 -18.76 -10.26
N TRP A 120 10.96 -18.11 -9.15
CA TRP A 120 10.55 -16.74 -8.80
C TRP A 120 9.03 -16.56 -8.66
N SER A 121 8.32 -17.61 -8.24
CA SER A 121 6.87 -17.58 -8.07
C SER A 121 6.45 -16.86 -6.80
N THR A 122 6.20 -15.55 -6.89
CA THR A 122 5.68 -14.75 -5.76
C THR A 122 4.38 -15.35 -5.19
N LYS A 123 3.50 -15.88 -6.05
CA LYS A 123 2.24 -16.54 -5.62
C LYS A 123 2.50 -17.76 -4.74
N HIS A 124 3.57 -18.49 -4.99
CA HIS A 124 3.97 -19.62 -4.16
C HIS A 124 4.37 -19.18 -2.76
N ILE A 125 5.23 -18.16 -2.65
CA ILE A 125 5.64 -17.58 -1.36
C ILE A 125 4.44 -17.02 -0.58
N HIS A 126 3.54 -16.28 -1.24
CA HIS A 126 2.29 -15.84 -0.61
C HIS A 126 1.52 -17.02 -0.01
N ARG A 127 1.36 -18.12 -0.75
CA ARG A 127 0.63 -19.31 -0.27
C ARG A 127 1.31 -19.96 0.94
N LEU A 128 2.64 -20.02 0.96
CA LEU A 128 3.39 -20.54 2.10
C LEU A 128 3.15 -19.71 3.36
N ILE A 129 3.27 -18.38 3.24
CA ILE A 129 3.02 -17.46 4.36
C ILE A 129 1.58 -17.61 4.85
N LEU A 130 0.59 -17.53 3.96
CA LEU A 130 -0.84 -17.64 4.30
C LEU A 130 -1.23 -18.98 4.96
N ARG A 131 -0.46 -20.05 4.71
CA ARG A 131 -0.69 -21.37 5.32
C ARG A 131 0.11 -21.61 6.60
N SER A 132 1.02 -20.72 6.94
CA SER A 132 1.88 -20.86 8.13
C SER A 132 1.07 -20.78 9.43
N ASN A 133 1.65 -21.30 10.51
CA ASN A 133 1.07 -21.09 11.84
C ASN A 133 1.21 -19.64 12.27
N THR A 134 2.30 -18.96 11.90
CA THR A 134 2.52 -17.53 12.14
C THR A 134 1.39 -16.70 11.57
N PHE A 135 0.94 -16.99 10.34
CA PHE A 135 -0.13 -16.21 9.73
C PHE A 135 -1.50 -16.45 10.40
N ARG A 136 -1.70 -17.62 11.00
CA ARG A 136 -2.95 -18.02 11.65
C ARG A 136 -2.95 -17.76 13.16
N GLN A 137 -1.95 -17.04 13.67
CA GLN A 137 -1.90 -16.66 15.08
C GLN A 137 -3.06 -15.74 15.46
N SER A 138 -3.43 -15.75 16.74
CA SER A 138 -4.40 -14.82 17.28
C SER A 138 -3.78 -13.45 17.56
N THR A 139 -4.64 -12.44 17.69
CA THR A 139 -4.27 -11.09 18.17
C THR A 139 -4.24 -10.98 19.70
N LEU A 140 -4.52 -12.08 20.41
CA LEU A 140 -4.70 -12.06 21.87
C LEU A 140 -3.43 -11.60 22.59
N PHE A 141 -3.62 -10.72 23.57
CA PHE A 141 -2.53 -10.17 24.36
C PHE A 141 -2.10 -11.13 25.48
N SER A 142 -0.79 -11.29 25.66
CA SER A 142 -0.19 -11.99 26.80
C SER A 142 0.81 -11.06 27.48
N ALA A 143 0.58 -10.76 28.77
CA ALA A 143 1.47 -9.89 29.55
C ALA A 143 2.88 -10.49 29.69
N SER A 144 3.00 -11.81 29.81
CA SER A 144 4.30 -12.49 29.91
C SER A 144 5.13 -12.34 28.63
N ASN A 145 4.49 -12.44 27.46
CA ASN A 145 5.18 -12.26 26.18
C ASN A 145 5.52 -10.80 25.94
N ALA A 146 4.60 -9.88 26.26
CA ALA A 146 4.83 -8.45 26.11
C ALA A 146 5.98 -7.92 26.98
N ASN A 147 6.22 -8.51 28.15
CA ASN A 147 7.37 -8.16 28.98
C ASN A 147 8.70 -8.66 28.41
N GLN A 148 8.70 -9.75 27.62
CA GLN A 148 9.90 -10.34 27.02
C GLN A 148 10.22 -9.75 25.63
N ASP A 149 9.18 -9.53 24.82
CA ASP A 149 9.25 -8.98 23.48
C ASP A 149 8.15 -7.92 23.29
N PRO A 150 8.36 -6.69 23.82
CA PRO A 150 7.39 -5.60 23.71
C PRO A 150 7.08 -5.21 22.26
N ASP A 151 8.07 -5.33 21.38
CA ASP A 151 7.98 -4.94 19.96
C ASP A 151 7.35 -6.02 19.07
N ASN A 152 6.99 -7.18 19.64
CA ASN A 152 6.48 -8.34 18.93
C ASN A 152 7.39 -8.75 17.75
N ALA A 153 8.71 -8.63 17.91
CA ALA A 153 9.69 -8.98 16.89
C ALA A 153 9.69 -10.48 16.56
N ALA A 154 9.37 -11.31 17.56
CA ALA A 154 9.21 -12.76 17.41
C ALA A 154 7.85 -13.16 16.79
N LEU A 155 6.93 -12.20 16.60
CA LEU A 155 5.56 -12.44 16.16
C LEU A 155 4.90 -13.52 17.03
N TRP A 156 4.77 -13.24 18.33
CA TRP A 156 4.07 -14.11 19.28
C TRP A 156 2.55 -13.88 19.27
N ARG A 157 2.11 -12.79 18.63
CA ARG A 157 0.72 -12.51 18.25
C ARG A 157 0.69 -11.88 16.87
N TRP A 158 -0.48 -11.88 16.24
CA TRP A 158 -0.65 -11.15 14.99
C TRP A 158 -0.54 -9.62 15.21
N PRO A 159 0.26 -8.90 14.39
CA PRO A 159 0.42 -7.45 14.49
C PRO A 159 -0.72 -6.68 13.80
N THR A 160 -1.51 -5.97 14.60
CA THR A 160 -2.51 -5.03 14.08
C THR A 160 -1.83 -3.84 13.41
N HIS A 161 -2.27 -3.48 12.20
CA HIS A 161 -1.73 -2.33 11.48
C HIS A 161 -2.83 -1.56 10.73
N ARG A 162 -2.65 -0.24 10.61
CA ARG A 162 -3.60 0.63 9.90
C ARG A 162 -3.52 0.36 8.40
N LEU A 163 -4.67 0.37 7.74
CA LEU A 163 -4.77 0.37 6.27
C LEU A 163 -4.04 1.57 5.67
N GLU A 164 -3.44 1.36 4.50
CA GLU A 164 -2.84 2.42 3.70
C GLU A 164 -3.91 3.41 3.20
N ALA A 165 -3.52 4.65 2.91
CA ALA A 165 -4.44 5.72 2.54
C ALA A 165 -5.41 5.36 1.39
N GLU A 166 -4.89 4.71 0.36
CA GLU A 166 -5.63 4.23 -0.81
C GLU A 166 -6.60 3.11 -0.44
N ALA A 167 -6.17 2.19 0.42
CA ALA A 167 -7.01 1.10 0.90
C ALA A 167 -8.14 1.60 1.79
N ILE A 168 -7.91 2.61 2.63
CA ILE A 168 -8.97 3.26 3.44
C ILE A 168 -10.04 3.80 2.52
N ARG A 169 -9.67 4.67 1.56
CA ARG A 169 -10.64 5.29 0.65
C ARG A 169 -11.37 4.25 -0.21
N ASP A 170 -10.65 3.29 -0.78
CA ASP A 170 -11.25 2.26 -1.64
C ASP A 170 -12.16 1.32 -0.83
N SER A 171 -11.84 1.03 0.44
CA SER A 171 -12.71 0.24 1.33
C SER A 171 -14.00 0.99 1.63
N ILE A 172 -13.93 2.29 1.95
CA ILE A 172 -15.13 3.12 2.19
C ILE A 172 -16.05 3.10 0.96
N LEU A 173 -15.51 3.32 -0.24
CA LEU A 173 -16.27 3.24 -1.49
C LEU A 173 -16.85 1.83 -1.74
N ALA A 174 -16.10 0.77 -1.41
CA ALA A 174 -16.54 -0.60 -1.62
C ALA A 174 -17.72 -0.98 -0.69
N VAL A 175 -17.63 -0.63 0.59
CA VAL A 175 -18.68 -0.93 1.57
C VAL A 175 -19.90 -0.02 1.40
N SER A 176 -19.73 1.21 0.92
CA SER A 176 -20.84 2.09 0.55
C SER A 176 -21.49 1.71 -0.79
N GLY A 177 -20.82 0.88 -1.60
CA GLY A 177 -21.32 0.38 -2.89
C GLY A 177 -21.13 1.35 -4.05
N GLU A 178 -20.32 2.38 -3.83
CA GLU A 178 -20.07 3.44 -4.78
C GLU A 178 -18.81 3.18 -5.63
N LEU A 179 -17.97 2.21 -5.25
CA LEU A 179 -16.69 1.96 -5.92
C LEU A 179 -16.85 1.61 -7.40
N ASP A 180 -16.28 2.45 -8.27
CA ASP A 180 -16.10 2.15 -9.69
C ASP A 180 -14.89 1.23 -9.89
N SER A 181 -15.16 -0.04 -10.21
CA SER A 181 -14.16 -1.08 -10.46
C SER A 181 -13.64 -1.13 -11.91
N THR A 182 -14.01 -0.16 -12.75
CA THR A 182 -13.57 -0.10 -14.15
C THR A 182 -12.05 -0.12 -14.24
N SER A 183 -11.53 -1.09 -15.00
CA SER A 183 -10.09 -1.29 -15.17
C SER A 183 -9.55 -0.49 -16.35
N GLY A 184 -8.42 0.19 -16.15
CA GLY A 184 -7.78 1.03 -17.15
C GLY A 184 -8.43 2.40 -17.34
N GLY A 185 -8.12 3.03 -18.48
CA GLY A 185 -8.58 4.38 -18.82
C GLY A 185 -7.74 5.50 -18.22
N PRO A 186 -8.05 6.77 -18.56
CA PRO A 186 -7.26 7.92 -18.14
C PRO A 186 -7.38 8.19 -16.63
N SER A 187 -6.31 8.70 -16.03
CA SER A 187 -6.33 9.12 -14.63
C SER A 187 -7.34 10.24 -14.39
N VAL A 188 -7.96 10.24 -13.21
CA VAL A 188 -8.87 11.31 -12.78
C VAL A 188 -8.05 12.53 -12.40
N PRO A 189 -8.30 13.72 -12.99
CA PRO A 189 -7.59 14.93 -12.63
C PRO A 189 -7.76 15.26 -11.15
N LEU A 190 -6.70 15.79 -10.52
CA LEU A 190 -6.66 16.05 -9.08
C LEU A 190 -7.81 16.94 -8.57
N ALA A 191 -8.26 17.92 -9.37
CA ALA A 191 -9.39 18.79 -9.03
C ALA A 191 -10.73 18.06 -8.88
N ARG A 192 -10.82 16.80 -9.33
CA ARG A 192 -12.01 15.93 -9.18
C ARG A 192 -11.70 14.68 -8.35
N ALA A 193 -10.58 14.66 -7.63
CA ALA A 193 -10.18 13.47 -6.87
C ALA A 193 -11.18 13.17 -5.74
N ASP A 194 -11.61 14.19 -5.01
CA ASP A 194 -12.48 14.05 -3.84
C ASP A 194 -13.91 13.60 -4.19
N SER A 195 -14.42 13.99 -5.36
CA SER A 195 -15.73 13.59 -5.87
C SER A 195 -15.71 12.36 -6.77
N SER A 196 -14.53 11.79 -7.02
CA SER A 196 -14.42 10.58 -7.85
C SER A 196 -14.77 9.34 -7.04
N HIS A 197 -15.43 8.38 -7.67
CA HIS A 197 -15.64 7.04 -7.11
C HIS A 197 -14.69 5.98 -7.70
N ARG A 198 -13.76 6.39 -8.59
CA ARG A 198 -12.75 5.48 -9.14
C ARG A 198 -11.82 5.02 -8.02
N ARG A 199 -11.27 3.81 -8.17
CA ARG A 199 -10.19 3.29 -7.32
C ARG A 199 -9.07 4.31 -7.20
N SER A 200 -8.48 4.41 -6.00
CA SER A 200 -7.44 5.38 -5.65
C SER A 200 -6.21 5.29 -6.57
N LEU A 201 -5.95 4.11 -7.14
CA LEU A 201 -4.94 3.86 -8.17
C LEU A 201 -5.08 4.76 -9.41
N TYR A 202 -6.31 5.16 -9.76
CA TYR A 202 -6.58 5.98 -10.95
C TYR A 202 -6.61 7.48 -10.65
N LEU A 203 -6.41 7.90 -9.40
CA LEU A 203 -6.31 9.32 -9.07
C LEU A 203 -4.96 9.85 -9.54
N GLN A 204 -4.96 11.02 -10.17
CA GLN A 204 -3.73 11.64 -10.65
C GLN A 204 -2.82 12.00 -9.47
N GLN A 205 -1.60 11.48 -9.49
CA GLN A 205 -0.54 11.79 -8.52
C GLN A 205 0.42 12.80 -9.15
N LYS A 206 0.50 14.03 -8.62
CA LYS A 206 1.55 14.97 -9.00
C LYS A 206 2.64 14.96 -7.93
N ARG A 207 3.89 15.13 -8.35
CA ARG A 207 5.06 15.02 -7.47
C ARG A 207 4.99 15.96 -6.26
N ASP A 208 4.43 17.15 -6.47
CA ASP A 208 4.26 18.23 -5.50
C ASP A 208 2.84 18.31 -4.92
N ASN A 209 1.90 17.52 -5.43
CA ASN A 209 0.49 17.64 -5.08
C ASN A 209 -0.25 16.29 -5.25
N LEU A 210 -0.52 15.63 -4.14
CA LEU A 210 -1.25 14.37 -4.07
C LEU A 210 -2.70 14.65 -3.62
N PRO A 211 -3.65 13.72 -3.82
CA PRO A 211 -5.00 13.85 -3.26
C PRO A 211 -4.96 14.13 -1.75
N HIS A 212 -5.79 15.07 -1.28
CA HIS A 212 -5.72 15.58 0.10
C HIS A 212 -5.86 14.46 1.14
N GLN A 213 -6.85 13.58 0.95
CA GLN A 213 -7.03 12.39 1.80
C GLN A 213 -5.78 11.50 1.83
N GLN A 214 -5.11 11.31 0.69
CA GLN A 214 -3.93 10.46 0.64
C GLN A 214 -2.77 11.07 1.44
N MET A 215 -2.55 12.38 1.32
CA MET A 215 -1.57 13.09 2.14
C MET A 215 -1.88 12.99 3.64
N LEU A 216 -3.17 13.14 4.00
CA LEU A 216 -3.62 13.09 5.38
C LEU A 216 -3.38 11.72 6.04
N PHE A 217 -3.47 10.63 5.27
CA PHE A 217 -3.30 9.26 5.74
C PHE A 217 -1.93 8.64 5.44
N ASP A 218 -0.90 9.49 5.33
CA ASP A 218 0.51 9.10 5.17
C ASP A 218 0.82 8.33 3.88
N SER A 219 0.23 8.74 2.75
CA SER A 219 0.59 8.15 1.46
C SER A 219 2.08 8.31 1.14
N ALA A 220 2.59 7.40 0.31
CA ALA A 220 3.98 7.49 -0.14
C ALA A 220 4.20 8.81 -0.90
N ASN A 221 5.22 9.56 -0.52
CA ASN A 221 5.58 10.78 -1.22
C ASN A 221 6.13 10.43 -2.62
N ALA A 222 5.87 11.27 -3.62
CA ALA A 222 6.29 11.06 -5.01
C ALA A 222 7.66 11.68 -5.35
N VAL A 223 8.39 12.16 -4.34
CA VAL A 223 9.70 12.82 -4.41
C VAL A 223 10.85 11.87 -4.04
N THR A 224 10.66 11.01 -3.05
CA THR A 224 11.66 10.09 -2.48
C THR A 224 11.16 8.66 -2.51
N SER A 225 12.08 7.70 -2.62
CA SER A 225 11.70 6.28 -2.53
C SER A 225 11.12 5.95 -1.15
N CYS A 226 10.02 5.21 -1.13
CA CYS A 226 9.34 4.77 0.10
C CYS A 226 9.44 3.25 0.21
N ALA A 227 10.36 2.75 1.05
CA ALA A 227 10.51 1.31 1.31
C ALA A 227 9.50 0.80 2.35
N ARG A 228 9.04 1.68 3.25
CA ARG A 228 8.04 1.41 4.27
C ARG A 228 7.21 2.66 4.50
N ARG A 229 5.89 2.53 4.42
CA ARG A 229 4.98 3.63 4.75
C ARG A 229 5.04 3.93 6.23
N ARG A 230 5.05 5.22 6.56
CA ARG A 230 4.91 5.66 7.95
C ARG A 230 3.42 5.71 8.28
N ILE A 231 3.10 5.48 9.54
CA ILE A 231 1.75 5.64 10.06
C ILE A 231 1.86 6.69 11.15
N SER A 232 1.21 7.83 10.93
CA SER A 232 1.02 8.86 11.95
C SER A 232 -0.38 8.76 12.53
N THR A 233 -0.52 9.19 13.78
CA THR A 233 -1.79 9.35 14.46
C THR A 233 -1.96 10.83 14.77
N VAL A 234 -2.65 11.55 13.88
CA VAL A 234 -2.87 12.99 14.01
C VAL A 234 -4.36 13.29 14.10
N ALA A 235 -4.74 14.29 14.89
CA ALA A 235 -6.15 14.63 15.13
C ALA A 235 -6.94 14.98 13.85
N LEU A 236 -6.25 15.42 12.79
CA LEU A 236 -6.88 15.73 11.51
C LEU A 236 -7.46 14.50 10.80
N GLN A 237 -6.88 13.30 11.00
CA GLN A 237 -7.36 12.06 10.38
C GLN A 237 -8.78 11.67 10.86
N PRO A 238 -9.05 11.52 12.18
CA PRO A 238 -10.41 11.24 12.64
C PRO A 238 -11.38 12.40 12.38
N LEU A 239 -10.92 13.66 12.44
CA LEU A 239 -11.76 14.80 12.09
C LEU A 239 -12.23 14.75 10.63
N TRP A 240 -11.37 14.32 9.72
CA TRP A 240 -11.73 14.11 8.32
C TRP A 240 -12.73 12.95 8.16
N LEU A 241 -12.53 11.85 8.90
CA LEU A 241 -13.44 10.71 8.85
C LEU A 241 -14.85 11.05 9.38
N LEU A 242 -14.92 11.93 10.37
CA LEU A 242 -16.18 12.37 10.98
C LEU A 242 -16.91 13.44 10.17
N ASN A 243 -16.19 14.38 9.55
CA ASN A 243 -16.79 15.63 9.06
C ASN A 243 -16.67 15.87 7.54
N SER A 244 -15.87 15.10 6.81
CA SER A 244 -15.69 15.37 5.38
C SER A 244 -16.98 15.10 4.59
N GLU A 245 -17.22 15.91 3.55
CA GLU A 245 -18.36 15.72 2.63
C GLU A 245 -18.35 14.32 2.01
N PHE A 246 -17.15 13.81 1.70
CA PHE A 246 -16.96 12.45 1.23
C PHE A 246 -17.52 11.43 2.21
N MET A 247 -17.18 11.52 3.50
CA MET A 247 -17.66 10.57 4.50
C MET A 247 -19.15 10.67 4.77
N GLN A 248 -19.72 11.88 4.75
CA GLN A 248 -21.17 12.06 4.88
C GLN A 248 -21.92 11.41 3.71
N ALA A 249 -21.43 11.60 2.48
CA ALA A 249 -21.99 10.95 1.29
C ALA A 249 -21.89 9.42 1.38
N MET A 250 -20.72 8.89 1.77
CA MET A 250 -20.50 7.45 1.88
C MET A 250 -21.32 6.81 3.00
N SER A 251 -21.51 7.51 4.12
CA SER A 251 -22.39 7.05 5.21
C SER A 251 -23.84 6.98 4.74
N THR A 252 -24.29 7.96 3.95
CA THR A 252 -25.63 7.95 3.34
C THR A 252 -25.79 6.78 2.36
N SER A 253 -24.81 6.53 1.48
CA SER A 253 -24.85 5.39 0.56
C SER A 253 -24.82 4.04 1.29
N LEU A 254 -24.00 3.90 2.34
CA LEU A 254 -23.98 2.69 3.17
C LEU A 254 -25.31 2.48 3.90
N ALA A 255 -25.89 3.53 4.49
CA ALA A 255 -27.21 3.47 5.10
C ALA A 255 -28.27 3.04 4.08
N ASN A 256 -28.27 3.61 2.87
CA ASN A 256 -29.17 3.20 1.80
C ASN A 256 -29.04 1.72 1.44
N ARG A 257 -27.83 1.16 1.43
CA ARG A 257 -27.61 -0.28 1.23
C ARG A 257 -28.12 -1.13 2.40
N ALA A 258 -28.06 -0.58 3.61
CA ALA A 258 -28.50 -1.27 4.81
C ALA A 258 -30.03 -1.20 5.03
N LYS A 259 -30.75 -0.33 4.30
CA LYS A 259 -32.21 -0.13 4.43
C LYS A 259 -33.01 -1.43 4.27
N GLY A 260 -34.17 -1.46 4.92
CA GLY A 260 -35.13 -2.56 4.89
C GLY A 260 -35.09 -3.40 6.17
N GLY A 261 -36.25 -3.88 6.60
CA GLY A 261 -36.39 -4.54 7.89
C GLY A 261 -36.54 -3.55 9.05
N ASP A 262 -36.50 -4.08 10.27
CA ASP A 262 -36.48 -3.28 11.50
C ASP A 262 -35.06 -2.74 11.81
N ALA A 263 -34.94 -1.91 12.85
CA ALA A 263 -33.66 -1.31 13.24
C ALA A 263 -32.60 -2.35 13.60
N ARG A 264 -33.02 -3.50 14.13
CA ARG A 264 -32.12 -4.62 14.47
C ARG A 264 -31.51 -5.25 13.22
N GLU A 265 -32.34 -5.58 12.23
CA GLU A 265 -31.88 -6.13 10.95
C GLU A 265 -30.97 -5.14 10.21
N GLN A 266 -31.29 -3.85 10.29
CA GLN A 266 -30.46 -2.78 9.72
C GLN A 266 -29.09 -2.69 10.40
N ALA A 267 -29.04 -2.75 11.73
CA ALA A 267 -27.79 -2.77 12.50
C ALA A 267 -26.91 -3.99 12.14
N GLU A 268 -27.50 -5.19 12.09
CA GLU A 268 -26.79 -6.41 11.69
C GLU A 268 -26.24 -6.30 10.27
N ARG A 269 -27.00 -5.68 9.35
CA ARG A 269 -26.58 -5.47 7.96
C ARG A 269 -25.47 -4.43 7.85
N LEU A 270 -25.50 -3.35 8.63
CA LEU A 270 -24.43 -2.35 8.67
C LEU A 270 -23.10 -2.96 9.10
N VAL A 271 -23.09 -3.74 10.19
CA VAL A 271 -21.88 -4.42 10.67
C VAL A 271 -21.36 -5.40 9.64
N PHE A 272 -22.25 -6.19 9.03
CA PHE A 272 -21.84 -7.14 8.00
C PHE A 272 -21.24 -6.47 6.77
N LEU A 273 -21.85 -5.38 6.29
CA LEU A 273 -21.35 -4.65 5.12
C LEU A 273 -20.04 -3.89 5.42
N GLY A 274 -19.94 -3.26 6.59
CA GLY A 274 -18.79 -2.44 6.97
C GLY A 274 -17.59 -3.24 7.47
N LEU A 275 -17.83 -4.24 8.32
CA LEU A 275 -16.77 -4.98 9.04
C LEU A 275 -16.61 -6.43 8.54
N GLY A 276 -17.50 -6.93 7.68
CA GLY A 276 -17.36 -8.26 7.06
C GLY A 276 -17.62 -9.43 8.02
N ARG A 277 -18.17 -9.18 9.21
CA ARG A 277 -18.52 -10.18 10.22
C ARG A 277 -19.95 -10.01 10.73
N LYS A 278 -20.44 -10.97 11.51
CA LYS A 278 -21.73 -10.84 12.19
C LYS A 278 -21.63 -9.86 13.35
N ALA A 279 -22.74 -9.16 13.61
CA ALA A 279 -22.83 -8.27 14.75
C ALA A 279 -22.84 -9.05 16.07
N GLU A 280 -22.04 -8.59 17.03
CA GLU A 280 -22.11 -9.01 18.42
C GLU A 280 -23.39 -8.48 19.09
N THR A 281 -23.77 -9.08 20.22
CA THR A 281 -25.06 -8.76 20.86
C THR A 281 -25.10 -7.33 21.37
N ASP A 282 -23.99 -6.86 21.95
CA ASP A 282 -23.88 -5.55 22.58
C ASP A 282 -23.80 -4.44 21.51
N GLU A 283 -22.90 -4.57 20.53
CA GLU A 283 -22.77 -3.57 19.45
C GLU A 283 -24.06 -3.46 18.62
N ARG A 284 -24.78 -4.57 18.40
CA ARG A 284 -26.07 -4.55 17.72
C ARG A 284 -27.09 -3.73 18.52
N ALA A 285 -27.15 -3.95 19.84
CA ALA A 285 -28.09 -3.23 20.70
C ALA A 285 -27.78 -1.72 20.73
N GLU A 286 -26.51 -1.33 20.75
CA GLU A 286 -26.09 0.08 20.67
C GLU A 286 -26.46 0.71 19.33
N LEU A 287 -26.18 0.04 18.21
CA LEU A 287 -26.55 0.52 16.88
C LEU A 287 -28.07 0.60 16.71
N GLU A 288 -28.81 -0.39 17.18
CA GLU A 288 -30.28 -0.38 17.17
C GLU A 288 -30.83 0.81 17.96
N SER A 289 -30.29 1.08 19.15
CA SER A 289 -30.65 2.25 19.95
C SER A 289 -30.36 3.55 19.20
N LEU A 290 -29.21 3.65 18.51
CA LEU A 290 -28.82 4.83 17.75
C LEU A 290 -29.72 5.06 16.54
N ILE A 291 -30.06 4.01 15.78
CA ILE A 291 -30.96 4.08 14.63
C ILE A 291 -32.33 4.60 15.05
N ASN A 292 -32.85 4.11 16.18
CA ASN A 292 -34.15 4.53 16.71
C ASN A 292 -34.14 5.95 17.29
N ALA A 293 -33.01 6.39 17.86
CA ALA A 293 -32.89 7.71 18.47
C ALA A 293 -32.56 8.82 17.46
N SER A 294 -31.84 8.50 16.38
CA SER A 294 -31.39 9.45 15.38
C SER A 294 -31.70 8.96 13.97
N SER A 295 -30.74 8.32 13.30
CA SER A 295 -30.88 7.91 11.90
C SER A 295 -30.01 6.69 11.57
N LEU A 296 -30.34 6.04 10.46
CA LEU A 296 -29.52 4.95 9.93
C LEU A 296 -28.19 5.47 9.35
N GLU A 297 -28.21 6.70 8.84
CA GLU A 297 -27.05 7.43 8.34
C GLU A 297 -26.00 7.66 9.44
N ASP A 298 -26.42 8.04 10.65
CA ASP A 298 -25.53 8.21 11.78
C ASP A 298 -24.92 6.87 12.23
N ALA A 299 -25.72 5.80 12.26
CA ALA A 299 -25.22 4.47 12.57
C ALA A 299 -24.21 3.98 11.52
N ALA A 300 -24.44 4.26 10.24
CA ALA A 300 -23.50 3.97 9.16
C ALA A 300 -22.19 4.77 9.34
N ALA A 301 -22.28 6.04 9.71
CA ALA A 301 -21.12 6.88 9.99
C ALA A 301 -20.29 6.32 11.15
N VAL A 302 -20.93 5.85 12.23
CA VAL A 302 -20.25 5.20 13.37
C VAL A 302 -19.46 3.97 12.90
N VAL A 303 -20.08 3.07 12.13
CA VAL A 303 -19.41 1.85 11.64
C VAL A 303 -18.16 2.18 10.83
N LEU A 304 -18.25 3.15 9.90
CA LEU A 304 -17.12 3.59 9.06
C LEU A 304 -15.99 4.29 9.86
N ASN A 305 -16.29 4.79 11.06
CA ASN A 305 -15.35 5.49 11.93
C ASN A 305 -14.78 4.61 13.05
N THR A 306 -15.12 3.31 13.09
CA THR A 306 -14.55 2.38 14.06
C THR A 306 -13.07 2.11 13.80
N ASN A 307 -12.30 1.81 14.85
CA ASN A 307 -10.94 1.34 14.69
C ASN A 307 -10.88 0.03 13.91
N GLU A 308 -11.86 -0.87 14.11
CA GLU A 308 -11.92 -2.13 13.37
C GLU A 308 -12.02 -1.94 11.85
N PHE A 309 -12.68 -0.88 11.41
CA PHE A 309 -12.75 -0.55 9.97
C PHE A 309 -11.40 -0.10 9.39
N LEU A 310 -10.56 0.58 10.18
CA LEU A 310 -9.29 1.15 9.70
C LEU A 310 -8.08 0.26 9.92
N TYR A 311 -8.16 -0.71 10.81
CA TYR A 311 -7.04 -1.54 11.22
C TYR A 311 -7.29 -3.00 10.87
N VAL A 312 -6.32 -3.62 10.21
CA VAL A 312 -6.36 -5.05 9.92
C VAL A 312 -5.72 -5.78 11.11
N PRO A 313 -6.46 -6.69 11.77
CA PRO A 313 -5.96 -7.55 12.82
C PRO A 313 -5.23 -8.75 12.23
#